data_AF-A0A965VQJ6-F1
#
_entry.id   AF-A0A965VQJ6-F1
#
_cell.length_a   1.000
_cell.length_b   1.000
_cell.length_c   1.000
_cell.angle_alpha   90.00
_cell.angle_beta   90.00
_cell.angle_gamma   90.00
#
_symmetry.space_group_name_H-M   'P 1'
#
loop_
_entity.id
_entity.type
_entity.pdbx_description
1 polymer ?
#
loop_
_entity_poly.entity_id
_entity_poly.type
_entity_poly.pdbx_seq_one_letter_code
_entity_poly.pdbx_strand_id
1 'polypeptide(L)'
;FTAWRANAAFEKSTQKANLLFLILCDTQLLIGLYLYFTGPWGIKNIQNMGMANVMKDAVGRFFAVEHTIGMILALVLVHIAYASSKKNSSDLAKHKKMFWYNCIALIIMLASIPWPFRAAIGRAWFPGM
;
A
#
# COMPACT_ATOMS: atom_id res chain seq x y z
N PHE A 1 3.26 2.46 19.02
CA PHE A 1 3.74 3.81 19.39
C PHE A 1 4.04 3.91 20.88
N THR A 2 3.13 3.47 21.75
CA THR A 2 3.31 3.38 23.22
C THR A 2 4.54 2.54 23.62
N ALA A 3 4.69 1.33 23.09
CA ALA A 3 5.83 0.45 23.37
C ALA A 3 7.20 1.04 22.98
N TRP A 4 7.25 1.82 21.88
CA TRP A 4 8.47 2.51 21.44
C TRP A 4 8.85 3.68 22.35
N ARG A 5 7.88 4.48 22.81
CA ARG A 5 8.12 5.57 23.77
C ARG A 5 8.46 5.07 25.17
N ALA A 6 8.04 3.86 25.52
CA ALA A 6 8.28 3.25 26.82
C ALA A 6 9.56 2.38 26.88
N ASN A 7 10.35 2.26 25.80
CA ASN A 7 11.49 1.32 25.71
C ASN A 7 11.09 -0.12 26.13
N ALA A 8 9.86 -0.51 25.84
CA ALA A 8 9.35 -1.81 26.24
C ALA A 8 10.08 -2.94 25.48
N ALA A 9 10.23 -4.09 26.12
CA ALA A 9 10.77 -5.29 25.48
C ALA A 9 9.94 -5.64 24.24
N PHE A 10 10.59 -6.21 23.21
CA PHE A 10 9.89 -6.61 22.00
C PHE A 10 9.03 -7.85 22.29
N GLU A 11 7.80 -7.63 22.76
CA GLU A 11 6.88 -8.71 23.10
C GLU A 11 6.33 -9.41 21.86
N LYS A 12 6.01 -10.70 22.02
CA LYS A 12 5.31 -11.52 21.01
C LYS A 12 4.00 -10.86 20.55
N SER A 13 3.34 -10.06 21.40
CA SER A 13 2.14 -9.29 21.04
C SER A 13 2.41 -8.28 19.91
N THR A 14 3.51 -7.53 19.98
CA THR A 14 3.90 -6.55 18.94
C THR A 14 4.22 -7.26 17.62
N GLN A 15 4.84 -8.44 17.70
CA GLN A 15 5.13 -9.25 16.52
C GLN A 15 3.85 -9.78 15.86
N LYS A 16 2.83 -10.17 16.64
CA LYS A 16 1.52 -10.60 16.12
C LYS A 16 0.79 -9.45 15.41
N ALA A 17 0.82 -8.24 15.98
CA ALA A 17 0.23 -7.06 15.34
C ALA A 17 0.89 -6.75 13.98
N ASN A 18 2.22 -6.86 13.90
CA ASN A 18 2.95 -6.68 12.63
C ASN A 18 2.59 -7.77 11.61
N LEU A 19 2.40 -9.00 12.06
CA LEU A 19 1.94 -10.13 11.23
C LEU A 19 0.54 -9.87 10.66
N LEU A 20 -0.39 -9.42 11.50
CA LEU A 20 -1.75 -9.09 11.07
C LEU A 20 -1.75 -7.95 10.05
N PHE A 21 -0.96 -6.90 10.28
CA PHE A 21 -0.81 -5.81 9.30
C PHE A 21 -0.28 -6.30 7.96
N LEU A 22 0.74 -7.17 7.96
CA LEU A 22 1.28 -7.77 6.74
C LEU A 22 0.22 -8.61 6.00
N ILE A 23 -0.53 -9.47 6.71
CA ILE A 23 -1.59 -10.28 6.11
C ILE A 23 -2.69 -9.40 5.50
N LEU A 24 -3.06 -8.30 6.14
CA LEU A 24 -4.03 -7.35 5.60
C LEU A 24 -3.51 -6.68 4.32
N CYS A 25 -2.24 -6.29 4.28
CA CYS A 25 -1.62 -5.74 3.07
C CYS A 25 -1.57 -6.76 1.92
N ASP A 26 -1.24 -8.03 2.21
CA ASP A 26 -1.23 -9.09 1.21
C ASP A 26 -2.62 -9.39 0.68
N THR A 27 -3.63 -9.41 1.56
CA THR A 27 -5.03 -9.57 1.15
C THR A 27 -5.47 -8.41 0.27
N GLN A 28 -5.09 -7.18 0.61
CA GLN A 28 -5.37 -6.00 -0.22
C GLN A 28 -4.71 -6.08 -1.60
N LEU A 29 -3.50 -6.62 -1.70
CA LEU A 29 -2.85 -6.87 -2.99
C LEU A 29 -3.61 -7.89 -3.84
N LEU A 30 -4.08 -8.97 -3.24
CA LEU A 30 -4.87 -10.00 -3.94
C LEU A 30 -6.18 -9.41 -4.48
N ILE A 31 -6.88 -8.61 -3.67
CA ILE A 31 -8.08 -7.90 -4.11
C ILE A 31 -7.74 -6.91 -5.23
N GLY A 32 -6.64 -6.16 -5.10
CA GLY A 32 -6.16 -5.22 -6.12
C GLY A 32 -5.83 -5.91 -7.45
N LEU A 33 -5.15 -7.05 -7.42
CA LEU A 33 -4.88 -7.87 -8.60
C LEU A 33 -6.17 -8.37 -9.24
N TYR A 34 -7.11 -8.89 -8.44
CA TYR A 34 -8.41 -9.31 -8.94
C TYR A 34 -9.13 -8.16 -9.68
N LEU A 35 -9.16 -6.96 -9.11
CA LEU A 35 -9.73 -5.77 -9.74
C LEU A 35 -8.94 -5.31 -10.97
N TYR A 36 -7.62 -5.49 -10.98
CA TYR A 36 -6.77 -5.14 -12.12
C TYR A 36 -7.05 -6.03 -13.35
N PHE A 37 -7.31 -7.33 -13.13
CA PHE A 37 -7.65 -8.26 -14.22
C PHE A 37 -9.12 -8.19 -14.63
N THR A 38 -10.05 -8.08 -13.68
CA THR A 38 -11.49 -8.16 -13.98
C THR A 38 -12.13 -6.80 -14.24
N GLY A 39 -11.58 -5.74 -13.63
CA GLY A 39 -12.17 -4.41 -13.59
C GLY A 39 -11.98 -3.58 -14.88
N PRO A 40 -12.81 -2.54 -15.07
CA PRO A 40 -12.76 -1.70 -16.27
C PRO A 40 -11.48 -0.87 -16.39
N TRP A 41 -10.85 -0.53 -15.26
CA TRP A 41 -9.77 0.45 -15.15
C TRP A 41 -8.36 -0.16 -15.11
N GLY A 42 -8.26 -1.49 -15.09
CA GLY A 42 -6.99 -2.22 -15.09
C GLY A 42 -6.55 -2.62 -16.50
N ILE A 43 -6.39 -3.92 -16.74
CA ILE A 43 -5.94 -4.46 -18.04
C ILE A 43 -6.93 -4.17 -19.17
N LYS A 44 -8.24 -4.22 -18.89
CA LYS A 44 -9.26 -3.89 -19.90
C LYS A 44 -9.12 -2.47 -20.43
N ASN A 45 -8.71 -1.52 -19.57
CA ASN A 45 -8.48 -0.14 -20.01
C ASN A 45 -7.32 -0.06 -21.00
N ILE A 46 -6.23 -0.79 -20.71
CA ILE A 46 -5.06 -0.90 -21.58
C ILE A 46 -5.40 -1.61 -22.90
N GLN A 47 -6.19 -2.68 -22.84
CA GLN A 47 -6.61 -3.45 -24.03
C GLN A 47 -7.56 -2.65 -24.93
N ASN A 48 -8.47 -1.85 -24.36
CA ASN A 48 -9.45 -1.08 -25.13
C ASN A 48 -8.86 0.20 -25.74
N MET A 49 -8.01 0.92 -25.00
CA MET A 49 -7.48 2.22 -25.46
C MET A 49 -6.07 2.11 -26.04
N GLY A 50 -5.33 1.05 -25.72
CA GLY A 50 -3.91 0.90 -26.02
C GLY A 50 -3.02 1.68 -25.04
N MET A 51 -1.84 1.13 -24.71
CA MET A 51 -0.89 1.74 -23.75
C MET A 51 -0.55 3.20 -24.09
N ALA A 52 -0.39 3.53 -25.36
CA ALA A 52 -0.05 4.88 -25.81
C ALA A 52 -1.14 5.93 -25.50
N ASN A 53 -2.41 5.54 -25.50
CA ASN A 53 -3.52 6.45 -25.19
C ASN A 53 -3.81 6.49 -23.69
N VAL A 54 -3.66 5.36 -22.98
CA VAL A 54 -3.75 5.33 -21.51
C VAL A 54 -2.68 6.20 -20.87
N MET A 55 -1.48 6.27 -21.44
CA MET A 55 -0.42 7.17 -20.94
C MET A 55 -0.68 8.65 -21.21
N LYS A 56 -1.50 8.98 -22.23
CA LYS A 56 -1.90 10.35 -22.55
C LYS A 56 -3.04 10.83 -21.64
N ASP A 57 -3.92 9.93 -21.24
CA ASP A 57 -5.01 10.24 -20.32
C ASP A 57 -4.54 10.19 -18.86
N ALA A 58 -4.67 11.32 -18.14
CA ALA A 58 -4.18 11.43 -16.77
C ALA A 58 -4.87 10.46 -15.80
N VAL A 59 -6.16 10.17 -16.03
CA VAL A 59 -6.96 9.25 -15.19
C VAL A 59 -6.56 7.80 -15.48
N GLY A 60 -6.50 7.43 -16.76
CA GLY A 60 -6.08 6.11 -17.20
C GLY A 60 -4.67 5.75 -16.73
N ARG A 61 -3.71 6.68 -16.84
CA ARG A 61 -2.33 6.48 -16.38
C ARG A 61 -2.26 6.25 -14.88
N PHE A 62 -3.01 7.02 -14.10
CA PHE A 62 -3.02 6.88 -12.65
C PHE A 62 -3.52 5.49 -12.23
N PHE A 63 -4.69 5.05 -12.72
CA PHE A 63 -5.28 3.77 -12.30
C PHE A 63 -4.52 2.56 -12.82
N ALA A 64 -4.07 2.61 -14.08
CA ALA A 64 -3.42 1.46 -14.70
C ALA A 64 -1.97 1.27 -14.26
N VAL A 65 -1.26 2.37 -13.97
CA VAL A 65 0.20 2.37 -13.76
C VAL A 65 0.59 2.95 -12.42
N GLU A 66 0.31 4.22 -12.15
CA GLU A 66 0.84 4.92 -10.96
C GLU A 66 0.31 4.32 -9.64
N HIS A 67 -0.98 3.97 -9.60
CA HIS A 67 -1.63 3.34 -8.47
C HIS A 67 -1.02 1.96 -8.19
N THR A 68 -0.96 1.09 -9.21
CA THR A 68 -0.43 -0.27 -9.07
C THR A 68 1.03 -0.26 -8.61
N ILE A 69 1.86 0.62 -9.19
CA ILE A 69 3.26 0.78 -8.81
C ILE A 69 3.39 1.27 -7.37
N GLY A 70 2.62 2.29 -6.97
CA GLY A 70 2.64 2.84 -5.61
C GLY A 70 2.25 1.79 -4.56
N MET A 71 1.20 1.00 -4.84
CA MET A 71 0.75 -0.07 -3.93
C MET A 71 1.78 -1.21 -3.82
N ILE A 72 2.45 -1.60 -4.91
CA ILE A 72 3.52 -2.60 -4.88
C ILE A 72 4.72 -2.09 -4.08
N LEU A 73 5.14 -0.84 -4.28
CA LEU A 73 6.23 -0.21 -3.52
C LEU A 73 5.93 -0.19 -2.03
N ALA A 74 4.70 0.19 -1.65
CA ALA A 74 4.27 0.14 -0.26
C ALA A 74 4.33 -1.30 0.30
N LEU A 75 3.86 -2.29 -0.45
CA LEU A 75 3.87 -3.69 -0.03
C LEU A 75 5.30 -4.21 0.20
N VAL A 76 6.25 -3.88 -0.68
CA VAL A 76 7.66 -4.23 -0.51
C VAL A 76 8.22 -3.63 0.79
N LEU A 77 7.88 -2.37 1.11
CA LEU A 77 8.31 -1.74 2.36
C LEU A 77 7.71 -2.43 3.59
N VAL A 78 6.44 -2.84 3.55
CA VAL A 78 5.81 -3.61 4.64
C VAL A 78 6.52 -4.95 4.86
N HIS A 79 6.87 -5.65 3.78
CA HIS A 79 7.64 -6.90 3.86
C HIS A 79 9.03 -6.68 4.46
N ILE A 80 9.71 -5.60 4.06
CA ILE A 80 11.01 -5.23 4.64
C ILE A 80 10.86 -4.90 6.14
N ALA A 81 9.78 -4.20 6.53
CA ALA A 81 9.49 -3.92 7.95
C ALA A 81 9.36 -5.22 8.76
N TYR A 82 8.62 -6.20 8.23
CA TYR A 82 8.43 -7.49 8.86
C TYR A 82 9.72 -8.33 8.90
N ALA A 83 10.44 -8.43 7.78
CA ALA A 83 11.72 -9.14 7.71
C ALA A 83 12.76 -8.53 8.65
N SER A 84 12.81 -7.20 8.76
CA SER A 84 13.71 -6.50 9.68
C SER A 84 13.34 -6.73 11.16
N SER A 85 12.07 -6.97 11.48
CA SER A 85 11.65 -7.26 12.86
C SER A 85 12.13 -8.62 13.37
N LYS A 86 12.43 -9.56 12.47
CA LYS A 86 12.96 -10.89 12.79
C LYS A 86 14.49 -10.94 12.94
N LYS A 87 15.21 -9.90 12.52
CA LYS A 87 16.68 -9.86 12.62
C LYS A 87 17.11 -9.64 14.08
N ASN A 88 18.24 -10.25 14.46
CA ASN A 88 18.85 -10.04 15.78
C ASN A 88 19.42 -8.61 15.85
N SER A 89 18.69 -7.72 16.49
CA SER A 89 19.02 -6.31 16.71
C SER A 89 18.44 -5.89 18.06
N SER A 90 18.87 -4.75 18.61
CA SER A 90 18.29 -4.24 19.86
C SER A 90 16.79 -3.99 19.69
N ASP A 91 16.02 -4.20 20.76
CA ASP A 91 14.55 -4.09 20.71
C ASP A 91 14.10 -2.67 20.33
N LEU A 92 14.83 -1.64 20.78
CA LEU A 92 14.62 -0.25 20.36
C LEU A 92 14.82 -0.07 18.84
N ALA A 93 15.86 -0.69 18.26
CA ALA A 93 16.11 -0.60 16.83
C ALA A 93 15.03 -1.35 16.02
N LYS A 94 14.52 -2.47 16.52
CA LYS A 94 13.39 -3.21 15.90
C LYS A 94 12.13 -2.36 15.87
N HIS A 95 11.75 -1.76 17.00
CA HIS A 95 10.57 -0.90 17.08
C HIS A 95 10.68 0.34 16.18
N LYS A 96 11.84 1.00 16.15
CA LYS A 96 12.06 2.19 15.32
C LYS A 96 11.97 1.85 13.83
N LYS A 97 12.63 0.79 13.37
CA LYS A 97 12.57 0.35 11.96
C LYS A 97 11.15 -0.03 11.57
N MET A 98 10.49 -0.87 12.37
CA MET A 98 9.13 -1.31 12.10
C MET A 98 8.14 -0.13 12.02
N PHE A 99 8.27 0.87 12.90
CA PHE A 99 7.44 2.07 12.85
C PHE A 99 7.68 2.89 11.58
N TRP A 100 8.94 3.21 11.25
CA TRP A 100 9.25 4.05 10.09
C TRP A 100 8.90 3.38 8.77
N TYR A 101 9.23 2.10 8.57
CA TYR A 101 8.89 1.41 7.32
C TYR A 101 7.38 1.29 7.12
N ASN A 102 6.63 0.92 8.17
CA ASN A 102 5.17 0.85 8.07
C ASN A 102 4.53 2.24 7.92
N CYS A 103 5.09 3.29 8.53
CA CYS A 103 4.61 4.66 8.38
C CYS A 103 4.82 5.19 6.96
N ILE A 104 6.01 4.98 6.38
CA ILE A 104 6.29 5.36 4.99
C ILE A 104 5.40 4.57 4.03
N ALA A 105 5.24 3.25 4.25
CA ALA A 105 4.34 2.44 3.44
C ALA A 105 2.88 2.95 3.52
N LEU A 106 2.41 3.33 4.71
CA LEU A 106 1.09 3.91 4.89
C LEU A 106 0.92 5.22 4.14
N ILE A 107 1.91 6.11 4.18
CA ILE A 107 1.89 7.38 3.44
C ILE A 107 1.81 7.12 1.93
N ILE A 108 2.59 6.17 1.41
CA ILE A 108 2.55 5.80 -0.02
C ILE A 108 1.19 5.21 -0.40
N MET A 109 0.62 4.33 0.44
CA MET A 109 -0.72 3.79 0.21
C MET A 109 -1.77 4.90 0.17
N LEU A 110 -1.77 5.80 1.15
CA LEU A 110 -2.70 6.94 1.18
C LEU A 110 -2.50 7.87 -0.02
N ALA A 111 -1.26 8.13 -0.44
CA ALA A 111 -0.98 8.96 -1.62
C ALA A 111 -1.43 8.31 -2.94
N SER A 112 -1.49 6.98 -2.96
CA SER A 112 -1.91 6.18 -4.12
C SER A 112 -3.43 5.99 -4.20
N ILE A 113 -4.20 6.41 -3.18
CA ILE A 113 -5.67 6.38 -3.23
C ILE A 113 -6.18 7.60 -4.02
N PRO A 114 -7.09 7.40 -5.00
CA PRO A 114 -7.72 8.48 -5.77
C PRO A 114 -8.76 9.22 -4.93
N TRP A 115 -8.29 10.11 -4.06
CA TRP A 115 -9.16 10.87 -3.17
C TRP A 115 -10.11 11.79 -3.94
N PRO A 116 -11.37 11.94 -3.48
CA PRO A 116 -12.40 12.80 -4.09
C PRO A 116 -11.97 14.26 -4.30
N PHE A 117 -11.05 14.76 -3.46
CA PHE A 117 -10.56 16.14 -3.48
C PHE A 117 -9.42 16.36 -4.48
N ARG A 118 -9.01 15.32 -5.24
CA ARG A 118 -8.06 15.49 -6.34
C ARG A 118 -8.81 15.93 -7.61
N ALA A 119 -8.63 17.19 -8.01
CA ALA A 119 -9.35 17.81 -9.12
C ALA A 119 -9.29 17.05 -10.48
N ALA A 120 -8.26 16.22 -10.72
CA ALA A 120 -8.08 15.50 -11.99
C ALA A 120 -8.30 13.98 -11.92
N ILE A 121 -8.34 13.37 -10.72
CA ILE A 121 -8.34 11.91 -10.52
C ILE A 121 -9.33 11.51 -9.40
N GLY A 122 -10.11 12.46 -8.92
CA GLY A 122 -11.00 12.27 -7.78
C GLY A 122 -12.15 11.36 -8.14
N ARG A 123 -12.25 10.24 -7.44
CA ARG A 123 -13.40 9.35 -7.53
C ARG A 123 -14.35 9.69 -6.39
N ALA A 124 -15.65 9.79 -6.69
CA ALA A 124 -16.66 9.93 -5.65
C ALA A 124 -16.55 8.74 -4.67
N TRP A 125 -16.81 8.99 -3.39
CA TRP A 125 -16.83 7.94 -2.36
C TRP A 125 -17.87 6.86 -2.68
N PHE A 126 -18.96 7.25 -3.38
CA PHE A 126 -20.05 6.39 -3.81
C PHE A 126 -20.33 6.58 -5.31
N PRO A 127 -19.60 5.88 -6.19
CA PRO A 127 -19.88 5.93 -7.62
C PRO A 127 -21.16 5.13 -7.92
N GLY A 128 -22.27 5.81 -8.19
CA GLY A 128 -23.55 5.18 -8.57
C GLY A 128 -24.75 5.48 -7.65
N MET A 129 -24.63 6.42 -6.72
CA MET A 129 -25.74 7.02 -5.97
C MET A 129 -25.96 8.46 -6.37
#